data_AF-A0A0J6SEP2-F1
#
_entry.id   AF-A0A0J6SEP2-F1
#
_cell.length_a   1.000
_cell.length_b   1.000
_cell.length_c   1.000
_cell.angle_alpha   90.00
_cell.angle_beta   90.00
_cell.angle_gamma   90.00
#
_symmetry.space_group_name_H-M   'P 1'
#
loop_
_entity.id
_entity.type
_entity.pdbx_description
1 polymer ?
#
loop_
_entity_poly.entity_id
_entity_poly.type
_entity_poly.pdbx_seq_one_letter_code
_entity_poly.pdbx_strand_id
1 'polypeptide(L)'
;MAFALLVPAAAAAQGSDGATVTVSVDNAKVIRLPERTATVIVGNPIIADVSLQRNGIVILTGKSFGSTNLIALDAAGTMLAESAISVQAGSPTVVTVQRGLERESYSCTPACQPAVQLGDAQRYFSEVSGQTGQRNSMATGGTAGGAAR
;
A
#
# COMPACT_ATOMS: atom_id res chain seq x y z
N MET A 1 -23.87 38.50 -50.34
CA MET A 1 -24.24 38.08 -48.96
C MET A 1 -23.25 37.02 -48.53
N ALA A 2 -22.30 37.38 -47.65
CA ALA A 2 -21.25 36.47 -47.17
C ALA A 2 -21.69 35.88 -45.82
N PHE A 3 -21.88 34.56 -45.78
CA PHE A 3 -22.21 33.82 -44.55
C PHE A 3 -20.92 33.51 -43.79
N ALA A 4 -20.73 34.14 -42.63
CA ALA A 4 -19.66 33.82 -41.70
C ALA A 4 -20.07 32.61 -40.85
N LEU A 5 -19.41 31.47 -41.06
CA LEU A 5 -19.57 30.26 -40.26
C LEU A 5 -18.84 30.44 -38.92
N LEU A 6 -19.61 30.64 -37.84
CA LEU A 6 -19.11 30.52 -36.47
C LEU A 6 -18.88 29.05 -36.13
N VAL A 7 -17.61 28.67 -35.94
CA VAL A 7 -17.23 27.36 -35.41
C VAL A 7 -17.37 27.38 -33.89
N PRO A 8 -18.14 26.46 -33.27
CA PRO A 8 -18.25 26.40 -31.83
C PRO A 8 -16.95 25.81 -31.25
N ALA A 9 -16.33 26.52 -30.32
CA ALA A 9 -15.19 26.02 -29.56
C ALA A 9 -15.68 24.87 -28.66
N ALA A 10 -15.28 23.64 -29.00
CA ALA A 10 -15.49 22.49 -28.13
C ALA A 10 -14.67 22.67 -26.85
N ALA A 11 -15.35 22.91 -25.73
CA ALA A 11 -14.74 22.87 -24.41
C ALA A 11 -14.28 21.43 -24.14
N ALA A 12 -12.97 21.21 -24.14
CA ALA A 12 -12.39 19.96 -23.69
C ALA A 12 -12.68 19.80 -22.19
N ALA A 13 -13.63 18.93 -21.85
CA ALA A 13 -13.84 18.49 -20.48
C ALA A 13 -12.57 17.76 -20.03
N GLN A 14 -11.78 18.42 -19.19
CA GLN A 14 -10.67 17.78 -18.49
C GLN A 14 -11.30 16.82 -17.47
N GLY A 15 -11.39 15.54 -17.84
CA GLY A 15 -11.70 14.48 -16.89
C GLY A 15 -10.69 14.57 -15.75
N SER A 16 -11.18 14.81 -14.54
CA SER A 16 -10.41 14.67 -13.32
C SER A 16 -10.00 13.20 -13.21
N ASP A 17 -8.82 12.90 -13.73
CA ASP A 17 -8.21 11.58 -13.67
C ASP A 17 -8.06 11.24 -12.19
N GLY A 18 -8.93 10.37 -11.68
CA GLY A 18 -8.96 9.98 -10.27
C GLY A 18 -7.63 9.35 -9.92
N ALA A 19 -6.76 10.12 -9.26
CA ALA A 19 -5.41 9.69 -8.98
C ALA A 19 -5.43 8.38 -8.19
N THR A 20 -4.99 7.31 -8.84
CA THR A 20 -4.88 5.99 -8.21
C THR A 20 -3.49 5.86 -7.60
N VAL A 21 -3.44 5.68 -6.28
CA VAL A 21 -2.20 5.54 -5.51
C VAL A 21 -1.94 4.06 -5.25
N THR A 22 -0.92 3.52 -5.91
CA THR A 22 -0.45 2.16 -5.63
C THR A 22 0.61 2.15 -4.53
N VAL A 23 0.45 1.24 -3.57
CA VAL A 23 1.39 0.94 -2.48
C VAL A 23 1.48 -0.58 -2.30
N SER A 24 2.64 -1.08 -1.87
CA SER A 24 2.79 -2.50 -1.54
C SER A 24 2.38 -2.78 -0.10
N VAL A 25 1.94 -4.01 0.19
CA VAL A 25 1.79 -4.50 1.57
C VAL A 25 3.11 -4.30 2.33
N ASP A 26 3.00 -3.92 3.59
CA ASP A 26 4.10 -3.60 4.52
C ASP A 26 5.02 -2.45 4.07
N ASN A 27 4.62 -1.69 3.04
CA ASN A 27 5.35 -0.52 2.56
C ASN A 27 4.57 0.76 2.84
N ALA A 28 5.33 1.83 3.05
CA ALA A 28 4.80 3.18 3.18
C ALA A 28 5.11 4.01 1.93
N LYS A 29 4.17 4.87 1.56
CA LYS A 29 4.30 5.84 0.47
C LYS A 29 3.91 7.21 0.96
N VAL A 30 4.74 8.20 0.66
CA VAL A 30 4.45 9.59 0.98
C VAL A 30 3.63 10.19 -0.15
N ILE A 31 2.47 10.74 0.19
CA ILE A 31 1.59 11.48 -0.72
C ILE A 31 1.37 12.89 -0.20
N ARG A 32 1.12 13.82 -1.11
CA ARG A 32 0.80 15.22 -0.78
C ARG A 32 -0.69 15.45 -1.02
N LEU A 33 -1.38 15.88 0.02
CA LEU A 33 -2.77 16.31 -0.05
C LEU A 33 -2.83 17.84 -0.23
N PRO A 34 -3.98 18.39 -0.65
CA PRO A 34 -4.18 19.83 -0.73
C PRO A 34 -3.88 20.54 0.60
N GLU A 35 -3.34 21.75 0.54
CA GLU A 35 -2.88 22.50 1.75
C GLU A 35 -3.99 22.78 2.77
N ARG A 36 -5.25 22.73 2.36
CA ARG A 36 -6.43 22.97 3.20
C ARG A 36 -7.00 21.72 3.88
N THR A 37 -6.35 20.56 3.72
CA THR A 37 -6.82 19.32 4.34
C THR A 37 -6.72 19.39 5.87
N ALA A 38 -7.86 19.25 6.55
CA ALA A 38 -7.96 19.16 8.00
C ALA A 38 -8.21 17.72 8.47
N THR A 39 -8.98 16.96 7.69
CA THR A 39 -9.40 15.60 8.03
C THR A 39 -9.12 14.65 6.87
N VAL A 40 -8.61 13.47 7.20
CA VAL A 40 -8.39 12.38 6.23
C VAL A 40 -9.19 11.17 6.68
N ILE A 41 -9.92 10.57 5.75
CA ILE A 41 -10.74 9.38 5.97
C ILE A 41 -10.27 8.29 5.04
N VAL A 42 -10.11 7.08 5.56
CA VAL A 42 -9.81 5.88 4.76
C VAL A 42 -11.05 4.99 4.76
N GLY A 43 -11.48 4.54 3.58
CA GLY A 43 -12.67 3.71 3.44
C GLY A 43 -12.55 2.38 4.20
N ASN A 44 -11.39 1.72 4.12
CA ASN A 44 -11.12 0.48 4.85
C ASN A 44 -9.72 0.48 5.52
N PRO A 45 -9.65 0.66 6.85
CA PRO A 45 -8.38 0.69 7.60
C PRO A 45 -7.67 -0.68 7.72
N ILE A 46 -8.34 -1.78 7.34
CA ILE A 46 -7.72 -3.12 7.26
C ILE A 46 -6.82 -3.20 6.02
N ILE A 47 -7.16 -2.51 4.94
CA ILE A 47 -6.43 -2.54 3.66
C ILE A 47 -5.25 -1.55 3.71
N ALA A 48 -5.50 -0.31 4.11
CA ALA A 48 -4.48 0.72 4.18
C ALA A 48 -4.72 1.65 5.38
N ASP A 49 -3.66 2.26 5.88
CA ASP A 49 -3.70 3.21 6.99
C ASP A 49 -2.95 4.48 6.64
N VAL A 50 -3.27 5.60 7.29
CA VAL A 50 -2.68 6.90 6.99
C VAL A 50 -2.32 7.66 8.24
N SER A 51 -1.17 8.33 8.18
CA SER A 51 -0.76 9.30 9.19
C SER A 51 -0.63 10.67 8.54
N LEU A 52 -1.46 11.62 8.98
CA LEU A 52 -1.35 13.01 8.58
C LEU A 52 -0.19 13.68 9.32
N GLN A 53 0.77 14.18 8.55
CA GLN A 53 1.87 15.01 9.03
C GLN A 53 1.54 16.48 8.80
N ARG A 54 2.37 17.37 9.36
CA ARG A 54 2.23 18.82 9.15
C ARG A 54 2.39 19.15 7.66
N ASN A 55 1.77 20.24 7.22
CA ASN A 55 1.88 20.79 5.85
C ASN A 55 1.28 19.89 4.75
N GLY A 56 0.21 19.15 5.05
CA GLY A 56 -0.52 18.36 4.03
C GLY A 56 0.24 17.12 3.52
N ILE A 57 1.29 16.70 4.21
CA ILE A 57 2.01 15.46 3.91
C ILE A 57 1.28 14.30 4.59
N VAL A 58 0.99 13.24 3.85
CA VAL A 58 0.42 12.01 4.40
C VAL A 58 1.34 10.84 4.13
N ILE A 59 1.57 10.04 5.16
CA ILE A 59 2.24 8.75 5.06
C ILE A 59 1.14 7.70 4.94
N LEU A 60 1.01 7.10 3.76
CA LEU A 60 0.10 6.00 3.46
C LEU A 60 0.83 4.67 3.65
N THR A 61 0.30 3.77 4.45
CA THR A 61 0.87 2.44 4.71
C THR A 61 -0.08 1.36 4.20
N GLY A 62 0.40 0.46 3.34
CA GLY A 62 -0.35 -0.71 2.90
C GLY A 62 -0.33 -1.79 3.99
N LYS A 63 -1.50 -2.22 4.47
CA LYS A 63 -1.65 -3.26 5.51
C LYS A 63 -2.06 -4.62 4.96
N SER A 64 -2.99 -4.63 3.99
CA SER A 64 -3.49 -5.86 3.38
C SER A 64 -3.86 -5.62 1.92
N PHE A 65 -3.90 -6.70 1.16
CA PHE A 65 -4.27 -6.68 -0.25
C PHE A 65 -5.69 -6.15 -0.45
N GLY A 66 -5.86 -5.33 -1.48
CA GLY A 66 -7.17 -4.88 -1.90
C GLY A 66 -7.18 -3.50 -2.53
N SER A 67 -8.39 -2.99 -2.72
CA SER A 67 -8.64 -1.62 -3.15
C SER A 67 -9.47 -0.90 -2.10
N THR A 68 -9.10 0.33 -1.79
CA THR A 68 -9.88 1.23 -0.93
C THR A 68 -9.74 2.66 -1.46
N ASN A 69 -10.27 3.64 -0.75
CA ASN A 69 -10.16 5.05 -1.11
C ASN A 69 -9.75 5.88 0.10
N LEU A 70 -9.16 7.04 -0.21
CA LEU A 70 -8.83 8.09 0.74
C LEU A 70 -9.60 9.34 0.37
N ILE A 71 -10.28 9.91 1.36
CA ILE A 71 -11.04 11.15 1.23
C ILE A 71 -10.41 12.21 2.11
N ALA A 72 -10.14 13.38 1.53
CA ALA A 72 -9.57 14.53 2.21
C ALA A 72 -10.64 15.63 2.32
N LEU A 73 -10.88 16.10 3.54
CA LEU A 73 -11.85 17.16 3.85
C LEU A 73 -11.15 18.39 4.41
N ASP A 74 -11.73 19.58 4.19
CA ASP A 74 -11.32 20.81 4.86
C ASP A 74 -11.95 20.96 6.26
N ALA A 75 -11.59 22.04 6.97
CA ALA A 75 -12.12 22.32 8.31
C ALA A 75 -13.64 22.58 8.34
N ALA A 76 -14.26 22.89 7.20
CA ALA A 76 -15.71 23.06 7.08
C ALA A 76 -16.43 21.76 6.70
N GLY A 77 -15.69 20.65 6.54
CA GLY A 77 -16.23 19.36 6.10
C GLY A 77 -16.46 19.27 4.58
N THR A 78 -15.96 20.24 3.80
CA THR A 78 -16.03 20.21 2.35
C THR A 78 -14.99 19.24 1.79
N MET A 79 -15.40 18.39 0.86
CA MET A 79 -14.51 17.45 0.19
C MET A 79 -13.54 18.18 -0.74
N LEU A 80 -12.26 18.00 -0.49
CA LEU A 80 -11.17 18.61 -1.28
C LEU A 80 -10.64 17.66 -2.35
N ALA A 81 -10.52 16.37 -2.01
CA ALA A 81 -9.99 15.36 -2.91
C ALA A 81 -10.48 13.97 -2.50
N GLU A 82 -10.57 13.11 -3.51
CA GLU A 82 -10.74 11.66 -3.36
C GLU A 82 -9.66 10.96 -4.19
N SER A 83 -9.06 9.90 -3.65
CA SER A 83 -8.05 9.10 -4.35
C SER A 83 -8.30 7.62 -4.11
N ALA A 84 -8.24 6.83 -5.18
CA ALA A 84 -8.28 5.38 -5.08
C ALA A 84 -6.91 4.87 -4.58
N ILE A 85 -6.92 3.91 -3.67
CA ILE A 85 -5.73 3.24 -3.15
C ILE A 85 -5.77 1.78 -3.59
N SER A 86 -4.73 1.34 -4.27
CA SER A 86 -4.53 -0.07 -4.59
C SER A 86 -3.34 -0.60 -3.79
N VAL A 87 -3.60 -1.60 -2.94
CA VAL A 87 -2.56 -2.27 -2.16
C VAL A 87 -2.22 -3.61 -2.82
N GLN A 88 -0.98 -3.73 -3.25
CA GLN A 88 -0.48 -4.86 -4.04
C GLN A 88 0.61 -5.62 -3.28
N ALA A 89 1.04 -6.76 -3.81
CA ALA A 89 2.12 -7.54 -3.21
C ALA A 89 3.40 -6.70 -3.09
N GLY A 90 4.15 -6.95 -2.02
CA GLY A 90 5.50 -6.44 -1.88
C GLY A 90 6.43 -7.10 -2.90
N SER A 91 7.07 -6.26 -3.71
CA SER A 91 8.12 -6.55 -4.69
C SER A 91 7.71 -7.22 -6.02
N PRO A 92 8.17 -6.69 -7.17
CA PRO A 92 8.08 -7.35 -8.48
C PRO A 92 8.98 -8.60 -8.60
N THR A 93 9.76 -8.94 -7.57
CA THR A 93 10.65 -10.12 -7.55
C THR A 93 10.05 -11.33 -6.85
N VAL A 94 8.77 -11.25 -6.44
CA VAL A 94 8.08 -12.38 -5.83
C VAL A 94 7.47 -13.26 -6.90
N VAL A 95 7.94 -14.51 -6.96
CA VAL A 95 7.41 -15.57 -7.80
C VAL A 95 6.42 -16.38 -6.97
N THR A 96 5.19 -16.50 -7.46
CA THR A 96 4.17 -17.34 -6.85
C THR A 96 4.12 -18.68 -7.57
N VAL A 97 4.22 -19.77 -6.81
CA VAL A 97 4.07 -21.14 -7.29
C VAL A 97 2.72 -21.67 -6.82
N GLN A 98 1.85 -22.02 -7.78
CA GLN A 98 0.53 -22.58 -7.50
C GLN A 98 0.54 -24.09 -7.75
N ARG A 99 0.23 -24.88 -6.71
CA ARG A 99 0.12 -26.34 -6.75
C ARG A 99 -1.29 -26.76 -6.32
N GLY A 100 -2.22 -26.77 -7.26
CA GLY A 100 -3.64 -26.95 -6.95
C GLY A 100 -4.15 -25.79 -6.08
N LEU A 101 -4.67 -26.09 -4.89
CA LEU A 101 -5.13 -25.07 -3.93
C LEU A 101 -3.99 -24.50 -3.07
N GLU A 102 -2.79 -25.08 -3.15
CA GLU A 102 -1.65 -24.61 -2.38
C GLU A 102 -0.91 -23.52 -3.17
N ARG A 103 -0.73 -22.36 -2.52
CA ARG A 103 0.01 -21.23 -3.06
C ARG A 103 1.26 -20.99 -2.22
N GLU A 104 2.41 -20.81 -2.85
CA GLU A 104 3.67 -20.50 -2.17
C GLU A 104 4.34 -19.32 -2.86
N SER A 105 4.89 -18.39 -2.08
CA SER A 105 5.56 -17.20 -2.59
C SER A 105 7.06 -17.21 -2.31
N TYR A 106 7.86 -16.84 -3.30
CA TYR A 106 9.34 -16.89 -3.26
C TYR A 106 9.95 -15.58 -3.76
N SER A 107 11.03 -15.10 -3.14
CA SER A 107 11.84 -14.00 -3.68
C SER A 107 13.07 -14.57 -4.38
N CYS A 108 13.19 -14.33 -5.69
CA CYS A 108 14.20 -15.00 -6.53
C CYS A 108 15.25 -14.02 -7.08
N THR A 109 16.31 -13.75 -6.29
CA THR A 109 17.48 -12.96 -6.75
C THR A 109 18.76 -13.33 -5.95
N PRO A 110 19.77 -14.00 -6.54
CA PRO A 110 19.77 -14.84 -7.75
C PRO A 110 19.21 -16.26 -7.50
N ALA A 111 19.06 -16.67 -6.24
CA ALA A 111 18.44 -17.92 -5.84
C ALA A 111 17.08 -17.63 -5.18
N CYS A 112 16.12 -18.54 -5.34
CA CYS A 112 14.79 -18.39 -4.73
C CYS A 112 14.85 -18.68 -3.24
N GLN A 113 14.44 -17.71 -2.44
CA GLN A 113 14.27 -17.84 -0.99
C GLN A 113 12.78 -17.76 -0.64
N PRO A 114 12.31 -18.51 0.37
CA PRO A 114 10.94 -18.41 0.85
C PRO A 114 10.56 -16.97 1.20
N ALA A 115 9.43 -16.50 0.68
CA ALA A 115 8.92 -15.15 0.90
C ALA A 115 7.43 -15.23 1.21
N VAL A 116 7.11 -15.68 2.43
CA VAL A 116 5.74 -15.85 2.91
C VAL A 116 4.90 -14.62 2.64
N GLN A 117 3.77 -14.80 1.94
CA GLN A 117 2.79 -13.75 1.68
C GLN A 117 1.42 -14.13 2.26
N LEU A 118 0.61 -13.11 2.56
CA LEU A 118 -0.78 -13.32 2.97
C LEU A 118 -1.55 -13.99 1.82
N GLY A 119 -2.17 -15.13 2.12
CA GLY A 119 -2.90 -15.96 1.16
C GLY A 119 -2.08 -17.14 0.60
N ASP A 120 -0.84 -17.31 1.04
CA ASP A 120 -0.11 -18.57 0.82
C ASP A 120 -0.75 -19.72 1.61
N ALA A 121 -0.48 -20.96 1.21
CA ALA A 121 -0.98 -22.16 1.85
C ALA A 121 -0.64 -22.14 3.35
N GLN A 122 -1.65 -22.45 4.18
CA GLN A 122 -1.52 -22.36 5.64
C GLN A 122 -0.30 -23.14 6.17
N ARG A 123 -0.02 -24.31 5.60
CA ARG A 123 1.15 -25.15 5.94
C ARG A 123 2.47 -24.43 5.64
N TYR A 124 2.62 -23.86 4.43
CA TYR A 124 3.81 -23.13 4.04
C TYR A 124 4.02 -21.88 4.92
N PHE A 125 2.93 -21.13 5.14
CA PHE A 125 2.94 -19.94 5.98
C PHE A 125 3.40 -20.26 7.42
N SER A 126 2.86 -21.31 8.03
CA SER A 126 3.17 -21.67 9.42
C SER A 126 4.59 -22.20 9.58
N GLU A 127 5.08 -23.01 8.64
CA GLU A 127 6.43 -23.59 8.66
C GLU A 127 7.51 -22.50 8.54
N VAL A 128 7.43 -21.64 7.52
CA VAL A 128 8.45 -20.61 7.28
C VAL A 128 8.39 -19.51 8.35
N SER A 129 7.20 -19.15 8.83
CA SER A 129 7.06 -18.21 9.96
C SER A 129 7.64 -18.80 11.25
N GLY A 130 7.44 -20.11 11.49
CA GLY A 130 8.01 -20.83 12.62
C GLY A 130 9.54 -20.86 12.60
N GLN A 131 10.15 -21.18 11.45
CA GLN A 131 11.60 -21.15 11.28
C GLN A 131 12.17 -19.74 11.53
N THR A 132 11.48 -18.70 11.02
CA THR A 132 11.87 -17.30 11.25
C THR A 132 11.80 -16.94 12.72
N GLY A 133 10.72 -17.33 13.41
CA GLY A 133 10.55 -17.12 14.85
C GLY A 133 11.63 -17.81 15.69
N GLN A 134 11.95 -19.07 15.38
CA GLN A 134 13.03 -19.82 16.05
C GLN A 134 14.41 -19.19 15.81
N ARG A 135 14.70 -18.75 14.59
CA ARG A 135 15.94 -18.02 14.31
C ARG A 135 16.03 -16.73 15.11
N ASN A 136 14.93 -15.99 15.19
CA ASN A 136 14.88 -14.73 15.94
C ASN A 136 15.06 -14.97 17.45
N SER A 137 14.45 -16.01 18.02
CA SER A 137 14.64 -16.35 19.45
C SER A 137 16.06 -16.82 19.77
N MET A 138 16.71 -17.56 18.87
CA MET A 138 18.13 -17.91 19.00
C MET A 138 19.04 -16.67 18.90
N ALA A 139 18.71 -15.72 18.04
CA ALA A 139 19.46 -14.47 17.90
C ALA A 139 19.32 -13.54 19.12
N THR A 140 18.14 -13.48 19.73
CA THR A 140 17.88 -12.64 20.92
C THR A 140 18.22 -13.32 22.24
N GLY A 141 18.35 -14.65 22.27
CA GLY A 141 18.75 -15.43 23.46
C GLY A 141 20.24 -15.38 23.79
N GLY A 142 21.09 -14.83 22.92
CA GLY A 142 22.55 -14.77 23.09
C GLY A 142 23.11 -13.55 23.84
N THR A 143 22.28 -12.58 24.22
CA THR A 143 22.74 -11.30 24.84
C THR A 143 22.54 -11.23 26.35
N ALA A 144 22.14 -12.32 27.02
CA ALA A 144 21.90 -12.36 28.46
C ALA A 144 23.01 -13.06 29.27
N GLY A 145 24.27 -13.03 28.81
CA GLY A 145 25.38 -13.73 29.48
C GLY A 145 26.72 -13.01 29.35
N GLY A 146 26.89 -11.87 30.03
CA GLY A 146 28.20 -11.22 30.07
C GLY A 146 28.26 -9.80 30.62
N ALA A 147 27.57 -9.51 31.72
CA ALA A 147 27.83 -8.31 32.50
C ALA A 147 27.93 -8.66 33.99
N ALA A 148 29.13 -8.41 34.51
CA ALA A 148 29.48 -8.22 35.92
C ALA A 148 29.31 -9.42 36.88
N ARG A 149 30.43 -10.07 37.18
CA ARG A 149 30.93 -10.16 38.56
C ARG A 149 32.41 -9.81 38.58
#